data_AF-A0A1Q9P9U1-F1
#
_entry.id   AF-A0A1Q9P9U1-F1
#
_cell.length_a   1.000
_cell.length_b   1.000
_cell.length_c   1.000
_cell.angle_alpha   90.00
_cell.angle_beta   90.00
_cell.angle_gamma   90.00
#
_symmetry.space_group_name_H-M   'P 1'
#
loop_
_entity.id
_entity.type
_entity.pdbx_description
1 polymer ?
#
loop_
_entity_poly.entity_id
_entity_poly.type
_entity_poly.pdbx_seq_one_letter_code
_entity_poly.pdbx_strand_id
1 'polypeptide(L)'
;MVISVYGGKRDDVKESIERNLELSDESFYQTWLSINVMKQLGFIFEGGVESSGGIIEMIVMFIFVAIILAAFAFWQVVIFIAVILVLAIFSGGASFKFIRGTFIEADHTKIDLTKLDHFVKEQIKEGRFVKVESVVVEASLTDFTKQATKTTRIFRNGIKISLVISTIFLIVEVAYRLLTNHWLTGLDPVTGPQELWVLIGFGFVFLIGIIAMDVGVLMRRSLSKSLA
;
A
#
# COMPACT_ATOMS: atom_id res chain seq x y z
N MET A 1 -9.67 0.93 18.06
CA MET A 1 -9.54 -0.22 17.15
C MET A 1 -9.65 0.29 15.73
N VAL A 2 -8.80 -0.18 14.81
CA VAL A 2 -8.86 0.21 13.41
C VAL A 2 -9.22 -1.01 12.57
N ILE A 3 -10.31 -0.93 11.81
CA ILE A 3 -10.72 -1.98 10.88
C ILE A 3 -10.51 -1.43 9.47
N SER A 4 -9.70 -2.12 8.67
CA SER A 4 -9.46 -1.78 7.26
C SER A 4 -10.09 -2.82 6.36
N VAL A 5 -10.96 -2.38 5.45
CA VAL A 5 -11.59 -3.22 4.43
C VAL A 5 -11.11 -2.79 3.05
N TYR A 6 -10.44 -3.67 2.33
CA TYR A 6 -9.94 -3.42 0.97
C TYR A 6 -10.82 -4.09 -0.08
N GLY A 7 -11.13 -3.36 -1.16
CA GLY A 7 -11.94 -3.80 -2.29
C GLY A 7 -13.44 -3.52 -2.18
N GLY A 8 -13.91 -2.97 -1.06
CA GLY A 8 -15.32 -2.57 -0.88
C GLY A 8 -15.55 -1.10 -1.23
N LYS A 9 -16.71 -0.75 -1.79
CA LYS A 9 -17.16 0.65 -1.85
C LYS A 9 -17.61 1.09 -0.46
N ARG A 10 -17.51 2.38 -0.15
CA ARG A 10 -17.91 2.92 1.15
C ARG A 10 -19.35 2.56 1.48
N ASP A 11 -20.26 2.71 0.53
CA ASP A 11 -21.69 2.48 0.76
C ASP A 11 -21.97 1.01 1.10
N ASP A 12 -21.40 0.08 0.33
CA ASP A 12 -21.54 -1.36 0.57
C ASP A 12 -20.91 -1.81 1.91
N VAL A 13 -19.79 -1.19 2.31
CA VAL A 13 -19.14 -1.49 3.59
C VAL A 13 -19.92 -0.85 4.74
N LYS A 14 -20.45 0.35 4.55
CA LYS A 14 -21.25 1.09 5.53
C LYS A 14 -22.53 0.31 5.86
N GLU A 15 -23.27 -0.15 4.86
CA GLU A 15 -24.49 -0.93 5.08
C GLU A 15 -24.22 -2.20 5.90
N SER A 16 -23.11 -2.90 5.61
CA SER A 16 -22.70 -4.09 6.36
C SER A 16 -22.27 -3.76 7.80
N ILE A 17 -21.68 -2.59 8.05
CA ILE A 17 -21.30 -2.12 9.39
C ILE A 17 -22.53 -1.72 10.20
N GLU A 18 -23.45 -0.96 9.62
CA GLU A 18 -24.69 -0.55 10.30
C GLU A 18 -25.50 -1.79 10.71
N ARG A 19 -25.55 -2.79 9.83
CA ARG A 19 -26.25 -4.05 10.07
C ARG A 19 -25.59 -4.93 11.13
N ASN A 20 -24.26 -5.02 11.14
CA ASN A 20 -23.55 -5.98 12.00
C ASN A 20 -22.98 -5.37 13.28
N LEU A 21 -22.52 -4.13 13.24
CA LEU A 21 -21.74 -3.49 14.31
C LEU A 21 -22.47 -2.32 14.98
N GLU A 22 -23.61 -1.86 14.45
CA GLU A 22 -24.44 -0.79 15.03
C GLU A 22 -23.65 0.52 15.31
N LEU A 23 -22.61 0.80 14.52
CA LEU A 23 -21.76 1.99 14.64
C LEU A 23 -22.29 3.16 13.80
N SER A 24 -22.25 4.38 14.35
CA SER A 24 -22.74 5.61 13.69
C SER A 24 -21.72 6.28 12.75
N ASP A 25 -22.26 7.09 11.82
CA ASP A 25 -21.62 7.72 10.65
C ASP A 25 -20.32 8.52 10.87
N GLU A 26 -20.03 8.95 12.09
CA GLU A 26 -18.89 9.82 12.42
C GLU A 26 -17.54 9.09 12.47
N SER A 27 -17.53 7.75 12.31
CA SER A 27 -16.36 6.89 12.53
C SER A 27 -15.61 6.51 11.24
N PHE A 28 -16.02 7.04 10.08
CA PHE A 28 -15.65 6.52 8.76
C PHE A 28 -14.82 7.49 7.94
N TYR A 29 -13.71 7.01 7.36
CA TYR A 29 -13.04 7.73 6.28
C TYR A 29 -12.70 6.78 5.13
N GLN A 30 -13.20 7.12 3.93
CA GLN A 30 -12.85 6.46 2.68
C GLN A 30 -11.70 7.20 2.04
N THR A 31 -10.66 6.50 1.62
CA THR A 31 -9.60 7.13 0.84
C THR A 31 -9.35 6.37 -0.45
N TRP A 32 -9.35 7.10 -1.57
CA TRP A 32 -8.98 6.58 -2.89
C TRP A 32 -7.50 6.21 -3.01
N LEU A 33 -6.68 6.72 -2.09
CA LEU A 33 -5.28 6.38 -1.91
C LEU A 33 -5.03 6.35 -0.41
N SER A 34 -4.49 5.26 0.16
CA SER A 34 -4.21 5.24 1.59
C SER A 34 -3.24 6.38 1.95
N ILE A 35 -3.74 7.46 2.58
CA ILE A 35 -2.92 8.59 3.02
C ILE A 35 -1.81 8.10 3.96
N ASN A 36 -2.07 7.03 4.73
CA ASN A 36 -1.04 6.37 5.52
C ASN A 36 0.06 5.69 4.70
N VAL A 37 -0.23 5.22 3.49
CA VAL A 37 0.81 4.72 2.57
C VAL A 37 1.63 5.88 2.01
N MET A 38 1.01 7.02 1.68
CA MET A 38 1.75 8.23 1.30
C MET A 38 2.57 8.81 2.45
N LYS A 39 2.04 8.87 3.67
CA LYS A 39 2.82 9.29 4.84
C LYS A 39 3.99 8.35 5.14
N GLN A 40 3.77 7.02 5.03
CA GLN A 40 4.84 6.02 5.23
C GLN A 40 5.89 6.00 4.11
N LEU A 41 5.53 6.42 2.90
CA LEU A 41 6.45 6.58 1.77
C LEU A 41 7.17 7.95 1.77
N GLY A 42 7.02 8.74 2.84
CA GLY A 42 7.74 10.00 3.01
C GLY A 42 7.21 11.18 2.18
N PHE A 43 5.96 11.13 1.71
CA PHE A 43 5.38 12.21 0.87
C PHE A 43 5.15 13.55 1.60
N ILE A 44 5.37 13.63 2.91
CA ILE A 44 5.24 14.87 3.70
C ILE A 44 6.56 15.11 4.42
N PHE A 45 7.42 15.94 3.82
CA PHE A 45 8.63 16.43 4.46
C PHE A 45 8.28 17.68 5.27
N GLU A 46 8.24 17.55 6.59
CA GLU A 46 8.33 18.69 7.51
C GLU A 46 9.81 18.97 7.78
N GLY A 47 10.30 20.14 7.37
CA GLY A 47 11.65 20.59 7.73
C GLY A 47 12.35 21.36 6.62
N GLY A 48 12.08 22.66 6.55
CA GLY A 48 12.74 23.61 5.68
C GLY A 48 14.15 23.96 6.17
N VAL A 49 15.05 24.14 5.21
CA VAL A 49 16.48 24.42 5.34
C VAL A 49 16.70 25.80 5.97
N GLU A 50 17.36 25.84 7.12
CA GLU A 50 17.92 27.06 7.70
C GLU A 50 19.27 27.36 7.04
N SER A 51 19.49 28.66 6.76
CA SER A 51 20.75 29.29 6.37
C SER A 51 21.13 29.27 4.87
N SER A 52 20.63 30.25 4.12
CA SER A 52 21.31 30.88 2.96
C SER A 52 20.80 32.32 2.80
N GLY A 53 21.69 33.26 2.46
CA GLY A 53 21.41 34.71 2.42
C GLY A 53 20.34 35.16 1.42
N GLY A 54 19.88 36.41 1.60
CA GLY A 54 18.99 37.13 0.68
C GLY A 54 17.54 36.63 0.59
N ILE A 55 16.54 37.42 1.02
CA ILE A 55 15.11 37.04 0.96
C ILE A 55 14.65 36.63 -0.46
N ILE A 56 15.17 37.28 -1.49
CA ILE A 56 14.83 37.00 -2.90
C ILE A 56 15.46 35.68 -3.37
N GLU A 57 16.72 35.41 -2.99
CA GLU A 57 17.43 34.16 -3.33
C GLU A 57 16.79 32.96 -2.62
N MET A 58 16.35 33.14 -1.38
CA MET A 58 15.55 32.13 -0.67
C MET A 58 14.25 31.79 -1.40
N ILE A 59 13.48 32.79 -1.86
CA ILE A 59 12.21 32.52 -2.57
C ILE A 59 12.45 31.74 -3.86
N VAL A 60 13.46 32.12 -4.65
CA VAL A 60 13.79 31.42 -5.91
C VAL A 60 14.23 29.98 -5.63
N MET A 61 15.09 29.76 -4.64
CA MET A 61 15.49 28.41 -4.23
C MET A 61 14.28 27.58 -3.77
N PHE A 62 13.37 28.15 -2.97
CA PHE A 62 12.15 27.47 -2.53
C PHE A 62 11.26 27.07 -3.71
N ILE A 63 11.12 27.93 -4.73
CA ILE A 63 10.36 27.62 -5.94
C ILE A 63 11.03 26.47 -6.71
N PHE A 64 12.36 26.50 -6.88
CA PHE A 64 13.08 25.41 -7.54
C PHE A 64 12.96 24.10 -6.77
N VAL A 65 13.13 24.11 -5.45
CA VAL A 65 12.94 22.94 -4.60
C VAL A 65 11.50 22.44 -4.70
N ALA A 66 10.50 23.32 -4.66
CA ALA A 66 9.10 22.94 -4.81
C ALA A 66 8.81 22.31 -6.18
N ILE A 67 9.39 22.83 -7.27
CA ILE A 67 9.26 22.27 -8.62
C ILE A 67 9.91 20.88 -8.70
N ILE A 68 11.12 20.72 -8.15
CA ILE A 68 11.82 19.44 -8.12
C ILE A 68 11.03 18.41 -7.31
N LEU A 69 10.52 18.80 -6.13
CA LEU A 69 9.67 17.96 -5.30
C LEU A 69 8.36 17.60 -6.00
N ALA A 70 7.73 18.54 -6.71
CA ALA A 70 6.50 18.29 -7.45
C ALA A 70 6.74 17.34 -8.64
N ALA A 71 7.83 17.52 -9.38
CA ALA A 71 8.23 16.63 -10.46
C ALA A 71 8.54 15.22 -9.94
N PHE A 72 9.25 15.12 -8.82
CA PHE A 72 9.52 13.85 -8.15
C PHE A 72 8.21 13.18 -7.67
N ALA A 73 7.32 13.93 -7.02
CA ALA A 73 6.02 13.42 -6.58
C ALA A 73 5.17 12.92 -7.75
N PHE A 74 5.13 13.66 -8.85
CA PHE A 74 4.44 13.24 -10.07
C PHE A 74 5.02 11.94 -10.62
N TRP A 75 6.35 11.81 -10.66
CA TRP A 75 7.02 10.61 -11.12
C TRP A 75 6.71 9.38 -10.24
N GLN A 76 6.63 9.57 -8.93
CA GLN A 76 6.23 8.49 -8.00
C GLN A 76 4.78 8.03 -8.25
N VAL A 77 3.86 8.94 -8.62
CA VAL A 77 2.49 8.56 -8.99
C VAL A 77 2.48 7.70 -10.26
N VAL A 78 3.29 8.04 -11.26
CA VAL A 78 3.42 7.23 -12.48
C VAL A 78 3.93 5.83 -12.17
N ILE A 79 4.96 5.72 -11.32
CA ILE A 79 5.47 4.41 -10.87
C ILE A 79 4.41 3.62 -10.13
N PHE A 80 3.70 4.26 -9.20
CA PHE A 80 2.63 3.61 -8.47
C PHE A 80 1.60 3.00 -9.43
N ILE A 81 1.16 3.75 -10.44
CA ILE A 81 0.20 3.26 -11.44
C ILE A 81 0.81 2.09 -12.24
N ALA A 82 2.06 2.21 -12.70
CA ALA A 82 2.73 1.17 -13.47
C ALA A 82 2.88 -0.13 -12.66
N VAL A 83 3.35 -0.04 -11.40
CA VAL A 83 3.49 -1.18 -10.51
C VAL A 83 2.13 -1.83 -10.25
N ILE A 84 1.09 -1.06 -9.95
CA ILE A 84 -0.24 -1.63 -9.72
C ILE A 84 -0.77 -2.34 -10.97
N LEU A 85 -0.52 -1.80 -12.17
CA LEU A 85 -0.92 -2.42 -13.43
C LEU A 85 -0.18 -3.76 -13.63
N VAL A 86 1.13 -3.80 -13.40
CA VAL A 86 1.92 -5.04 -13.45
C VAL A 86 1.37 -6.05 -12.44
N LEU A 87 1.18 -5.65 -11.18
CA LEU A 87 0.60 -6.51 -10.15
C LEU A 87 -0.82 -6.98 -10.51
N ALA A 88 -1.60 -6.15 -11.20
CA ALA A 88 -2.94 -6.52 -11.65
C ALA A 88 -2.90 -7.60 -12.73
N ILE A 89 -1.95 -7.52 -13.66
CA ILE A 89 -1.76 -8.57 -14.68
C ILE A 89 -1.43 -9.90 -14.00
N PHE A 90 -0.48 -9.91 -13.07
CA PHE A 90 -0.06 -11.15 -12.40
C PHE A 90 -1.11 -11.72 -11.44
N SER A 91 -1.86 -10.87 -10.73
CA SER A 91 -2.87 -11.30 -9.74
C SER A 91 -4.29 -11.46 -10.27
N GLY A 92 -4.53 -11.28 -11.58
CA GLY A 92 -5.87 -11.29 -12.17
C GLY A 92 -6.76 -10.13 -11.69
N GLY A 93 -6.16 -8.97 -11.42
CA GLY A 93 -6.84 -7.75 -11.00
C GLY A 93 -7.09 -7.63 -9.49
N ALA A 94 -6.61 -8.58 -8.67
CA ALA A 94 -6.78 -8.52 -7.22
C ALA A 94 -6.08 -7.31 -6.59
N SER A 95 -4.94 -6.88 -7.15
CA SER A 95 -4.19 -5.69 -6.70
C SER A 95 -5.02 -4.40 -6.74
N PHE A 96 -6.00 -4.25 -7.65
CA PHE A 96 -6.86 -3.06 -7.69
C PHE A 96 -7.70 -2.89 -6.42
N LYS A 97 -7.97 -3.98 -5.69
CA LYS A 97 -8.67 -3.92 -4.40
C LYS A 97 -7.86 -3.19 -3.34
N PHE A 98 -6.53 -3.12 -3.50
CA PHE A 98 -5.68 -2.35 -2.61
C PHE A 98 -5.87 -0.83 -2.75
N ILE A 99 -6.21 -0.35 -3.95
CA ILE A 99 -6.43 1.08 -4.21
C ILE A 99 -7.67 1.57 -3.45
N ARG A 100 -8.74 0.76 -3.44
CA ARG A 100 -10.00 1.11 -2.78
C ARG A 100 -10.04 0.51 -1.38
N GLY A 101 -9.68 1.31 -0.37
CA GLY A 101 -9.77 0.94 1.04
C GLY A 101 -10.79 1.79 1.80
N THR A 102 -11.66 1.14 2.56
CA THR A 102 -12.50 1.78 3.58
C THR A 102 -11.86 1.55 4.94
N PHE A 103 -11.58 2.62 5.67
CA PHE A 103 -10.99 2.58 7.00
C PHE A 103 -12.02 3.02 8.03
N ILE A 104 -12.09 2.24 9.11
CA ILE A 104 -13.05 2.42 10.19
C ILE A 104 -12.25 2.57 11.47
N GLU A 105 -12.39 3.73 12.12
CA GLU A 105 -11.79 3.99 13.42
C GLU A 105 -12.90 3.94 14.45
N ALA A 106 -12.89 2.93 15.31
CA ALA A 106 -13.94 2.72 16.29
C ALA A 106 -13.36 2.40 17.66
N ASP A 107 -14.07 2.79 18.71
CA ASP A 107 -13.66 2.48 20.08
C ASP A 107 -13.78 0.98 20.35
N HIS A 108 -12.66 0.38 20.75
CA HIS A 108 -12.54 -1.04 21.08
C HIS A 108 -13.47 -1.49 22.22
N THR A 109 -13.87 -0.58 23.12
CA THR A 109 -14.77 -0.88 24.24
C THR A 109 -16.23 -1.02 23.82
N LYS A 110 -16.59 -0.52 22.62
CA LYS A 110 -17.96 -0.48 22.11
C LYS A 110 -18.26 -1.56 21.07
N ILE A 111 -17.25 -2.35 20.66
CA ILE A 111 -17.40 -3.38 19.63
C ILE A 111 -17.52 -4.76 20.29
N ASP A 112 -18.66 -5.41 20.05
CA ASP A 112 -18.83 -6.84 20.34
C ASP A 112 -17.97 -7.67 19.35
N LEU A 113 -17.07 -8.48 19.91
CA LEU A 113 -16.15 -9.33 19.13
C LEU A 113 -16.86 -10.40 18.31
N THR A 114 -18.04 -10.86 18.75
CA THR A 114 -18.84 -11.86 18.03
C THR A 114 -19.47 -11.23 16.78
N LYS A 115 -20.01 -10.01 16.93
CA LYS A 115 -20.54 -9.19 15.83
C LYS A 115 -19.43 -8.82 14.83
N LEU A 116 -18.23 -8.51 15.35
CA LEU A 116 -17.04 -8.26 14.53
C LEU A 116 -16.65 -9.48 13.69
N ASP A 117 -16.67 -10.69 14.26
CA ASP A 117 -16.37 -11.91 13.51
C ASP A 117 -17.39 -12.16 12.38
N HIS A 118 -18.69 -11.90 12.65
CA HIS A 118 -19.74 -11.99 11.62
C HIS A 118 -19.51 -11.00 10.48
N PHE A 119 -19.19 -9.74 10.82
CA PHE A 119 -18.82 -8.72 9.83
C PHE A 119 -17.62 -9.15 8.99
N VAL A 120 -16.54 -9.63 9.62
CA VAL A 120 -15.34 -10.09 8.89
C VAL A 120 -15.68 -11.24 7.93
N LYS A 121 -16.50 -12.21 8.37
CA LYS A 121 -16.96 -13.32 7.52
C LYS A 121 -17.75 -12.84 6.32
N GLU A 122 -18.69 -11.91 6.51
CA GLU A 122 -19.49 -11.32 5.44
C GLU A 122 -18.60 -10.63 4.39
N GLN A 123 -17.67 -9.78 4.84
CA GLN A 123 -16.74 -9.08 3.96
C GLN A 123 -15.81 -10.05 3.19
N ILE A 124 -15.36 -11.14 3.80
CA ILE A 124 -14.55 -12.18 3.14
C ILE A 124 -15.39 -12.94 2.10
N LYS A 125 -16.68 -13.22 2.35
CA LYS A 125 -17.60 -13.83 1.38
C LYS A 125 -17.79 -12.95 0.14
N GLU A 126 -17.89 -11.64 0.33
CA GLU A 126 -17.94 -10.65 -0.75
C GLU A 126 -16.59 -10.49 -1.49
N GLY A 127 -15.57 -11.22 -1.06
CA GLY A 127 -14.26 -11.27 -1.70
C GLY A 127 -13.36 -10.08 -1.39
N ARG A 128 -13.63 -9.36 -0.29
CA ARG A 128 -12.83 -8.24 0.22
C ARG A 128 -11.70 -8.76 1.11
N PHE A 129 -10.75 -7.89 1.43
CA PHE A 129 -9.70 -8.19 2.42
C PHE A 129 -9.93 -7.37 3.67
N VAL A 130 -9.92 -8.00 4.84
CA VAL A 130 -10.19 -7.32 6.12
C VAL A 130 -8.98 -7.44 7.05
N LYS A 131 -8.61 -6.32 7.66
CA LYS A 131 -7.53 -6.23 8.65
C LYS A 131 -8.09 -5.56 9.89
N VAL A 132 -7.97 -6.22 11.03
CA VAL A 132 -8.34 -5.65 12.34
C VAL A 132 -7.05 -5.36 13.10
N GLU A 133 -6.82 -4.11 13.49
CA GLU A 133 -5.70 -3.69 14.33
C GLU A 133 -6.20 -3.15 15.67
N SER A 134 -5.78 -3.81 16.76
CA SER A 134 -6.07 -3.37 18.12
C SER A 134 -4.93 -3.76 19.05
N VAL A 135 -4.25 -2.77 19.63
CA VAL A 135 -3.09 -2.96 20.54
C VAL A 135 -3.48 -3.74 21.81
N VAL A 136 -4.76 -3.67 22.21
CA VAL A 136 -5.25 -4.21 23.49
C VAL A 136 -6.02 -5.54 23.31
N VAL A 137 -6.52 -5.82 22.10
CA VAL A 137 -7.58 -6.85 21.88
C VAL A 137 -7.10 -7.98 20.96
N GLU A 138 -5.84 -7.97 20.51
CA GLU A 138 -5.32 -8.97 19.56
C GLU A 138 -5.43 -10.42 20.10
N ALA A 139 -5.31 -10.59 21.42
CA ALA A 139 -5.44 -11.90 22.07
C ALA A 139 -6.88 -12.46 22.05
N SER A 140 -7.89 -11.60 22.19
CA SER A 140 -9.31 -12.00 22.29
C SER A 140 -10.05 -12.07 20.95
N LEU A 141 -9.38 -11.76 19.83
CA LEU A 141 -9.94 -12.01 18.50
C LEU A 141 -10.10 -13.51 18.24
N THR A 142 -11.19 -13.88 17.58
CA THR A 142 -11.43 -15.23 17.05
C THR A 142 -10.34 -15.64 16.06
N ASP A 143 -10.06 -16.94 15.99
CA ASP A 143 -9.04 -17.50 15.09
C ASP A 143 -9.31 -17.15 13.62
N PHE A 144 -10.59 -17.14 13.21
CA PHE A 144 -11.00 -16.72 11.88
C PHE A 144 -10.59 -15.27 11.58
N THR A 145 -10.90 -14.34 12.48
CA THR A 145 -10.56 -12.92 12.32
C THR A 145 -9.04 -12.69 12.35
N LYS A 146 -8.30 -13.43 13.17
CA LYS A 146 -6.82 -13.43 13.16
C LYS A 146 -6.27 -13.92 11.82
N GLN A 147 -6.83 -14.99 11.27
CA GLN A 147 -6.39 -15.56 10.00
C GLN A 147 -6.71 -14.62 8.82
N ALA A 148 -7.91 -14.02 8.80
CA ALA A 148 -8.29 -12.99 7.83
C ALA A 148 -7.35 -11.78 7.89
N THR A 149 -7.01 -11.32 9.10
CA THR A 149 -6.06 -10.21 9.31
C THR A 149 -4.66 -10.56 8.81
N LYS A 150 -4.17 -11.78 9.09
CA LYS A 150 -2.88 -12.27 8.58
C LYS A 150 -2.85 -12.32 7.05
N THR A 151 -3.90 -12.86 6.45
CA THR A 151 -4.07 -12.92 4.99
C THR A 151 -4.02 -11.54 4.34
N THR A 152 -4.76 -10.58 4.89
CA THR A 152 -4.77 -9.20 4.40
C THR A 152 -3.42 -8.52 4.58
N ARG A 153 -2.71 -8.80 5.69
CA ARG A 153 -1.36 -8.27 5.94
C ARG A 153 -0.36 -8.80 4.90
N ILE A 154 -0.38 -10.10 4.59
CA ILE A 154 0.49 -10.72 3.58
C ILE A 154 0.23 -10.08 2.19
N PHE A 155 -1.04 -10.00 1.78
CA PHE A 155 -1.44 -9.35 0.52
C PHE A 155 -0.92 -7.91 0.42
N ARG A 156 -1.18 -7.10 1.46
CA ARG A 156 -0.75 -5.69 1.51
C ARG A 156 0.76 -5.53 1.53
N ASN A 157 1.46 -6.38 2.27
CA ASN A 157 2.92 -6.31 2.35
C ASN A 157 3.56 -6.67 1.02
N GLY A 158 3.03 -7.64 0.28
CA GLY A 158 3.49 -7.94 -1.09
C GLY A 158 3.46 -6.70 -1.99
N ILE A 159 2.31 -6.00 -2.02
CA ILE A 159 2.16 -4.76 -2.79
C ILE A 159 3.12 -3.66 -2.32
N LYS A 160 3.25 -3.46 -1.01
CA LYS A 160 4.17 -2.47 -0.45
C LYS A 160 5.63 -2.77 -0.80
N ILE A 161 6.05 -4.02 -0.69
CA ILE A 161 7.40 -4.47 -1.02
C ILE A 161 7.67 -4.18 -2.50
N SER A 162 6.77 -4.57 -3.40
CA SER A 162 6.88 -4.28 -4.83
C SER A 162 6.99 -2.78 -5.10
N LEU A 163 6.16 -1.94 -4.46
CA LEU A 163 6.24 -0.48 -4.61
C LEU A 163 7.57 0.09 -4.12
N VAL A 164 8.01 -0.29 -2.91
CA VAL A 164 9.27 0.19 -2.34
C VAL A 164 10.46 -0.19 -3.21
N ILE A 165 10.51 -1.43 -3.69
CA ILE A 165 11.60 -1.91 -4.54
C ILE A 165 11.60 -1.16 -5.87
N SER A 166 10.44 -0.93 -6.48
CA SER A 166 10.35 -0.13 -7.71
C SER A 166 10.75 1.33 -7.50
N THR A 167 10.39 1.94 -6.37
CA THR A 167 10.82 3.29 -6.03
C THR A 167 12.34 3.35 -5.83
N ILE A 168 12.94 2.41 -5.10
CA ILE A 168 14.39 2.33 -4.91
C ILE A 168 15.08 2.10 -6.25
N PHE A 169 14.56 1.20 -7.08
CA PHE A 169 15.09 0.92 -8.40
C PHE A 169 15.12 2.19 -9.26
N LEU A 170 14.04 2.97 -9.28
CA LEU A 170 14.04 4.25 -9.98
C LEU A 170 15.12 5.20 -9.44
N ILE A 171 15.20 5.37 -8.12
CA ILE A 171 16.19 6.28 -7.52
C ILE A 171 17.60 5.86 -7.96
N VAL A 172 17.89 4.56 -7.93
CA VAL A 172 19.17 4.00 -8.41
C VAL A 172 19.34 4.26 -9.91
N GLU A 173 18.32 4.04 -10.73
CA GLU A 173 18.38 4.24 -12.18
C GLU A 173 18.63 5.72 -12.55
N VAL A 174 17.97 6.66 -11.86
CA VAL A 174 18.18 8.11 -12.03
C VAL A 174 19.56 8.52 -11.55
N ALA A 175 19.99 8.09 -10.36
CA ALA A 175 21.32 8.41 -9.85
C ALA A 175 22.42 7.86 -10.77
N TYR A 176 22.24 6.63 -11.25
CA TYR A 176 23.15 6.01 -12.20
C TYR A 176 23.20 6.80 -13.51
N ARG A 177 22.05 7.16 -14.07
CA ARG A 177 21.95 7.99 -15.28
C ARG A 177 22.69 9.32 -15.14
N LEU A 178 22.62 9.96 -13.97
CA LEU A 178 23.32 11.22 -13.71
C LEU A 178 24.84 11.05 -13.66
N LEU A 179 25.33 9.93 -13.12
CA LEU A 179 26.76 9.66 -12.95
C LEU A 179 27.43 9.16 -14.23
N THR A 180 26.75 8.31 -14.98
CA THR A 180 27.35 7.61 -16.14
C THR A 180 26.81 8.10 -17.48
N ASN A 181 25.80 8.96 -17.49
CA ASN A 181 25.11 9.46 -18.69
C ASN A 181 24.54 8.35 -19.60
N HIS A 182 24.34 7.14 -19.05
CA HIS A 182 23.64 6.03 -19.70
C HIS A 182 22.60 5.43 -18.74
N TRP A 183 21.59 4.78 -19.30
CA TRP A 183 20.58 4.12 -18.48
C TRP A 183 21.11 2.75 -18.03
N LEU A 184 20.77 2.33 -16.81
CA LEU A 184 21.09 0.99 -16.32
C LEU A 184 20.37 -0.10 -17.13
N THR A 185 19.24 0.27 -17.75
CA THR A 185 18.49 -0.54 -18.71
C THR A 185 19.07 -0.50 -20.13
N GLY A 186 20.10 0.33 -20.37
CA GLY A 186 20.77 0.46 -21.67
C GLY A 186 21.80 -0.62 -21.97
N LEU A 187 22.24 -1.39 -20.97
CA LEU A 187 23.21 -2.49 -21.07
C LEU A 187 24.45 -2.08 -21.87
N ASP A 188 25.26 -1.18 -21.30
CA ASP A 188 26.50 -0.72 -21.93
C ASP A 188 27.42 -1.93 -22.25
N PRO A 189 28.05 -2.00 -23.43
CA PRO A 189 28.92 -3.12 -23.79
C PRO A 189 30.10 -3.36 -22.82
N VAL A 190 30.52 -2.37 -22.02
CA VAL A 190 31.63 -2.50 -21.05
C VAL A 190 31.16 -2.87 -19.65
N THR A 191 30.09 -2.22 -19.14
CA THR A 191 29.56 -2.45 -17.78
C THR A 191 28.33 -3.36 -17.74
N GLY A 192 27.85 -3.79 -18.91
CA GLY A 192 26.64 -4.58 -19.10
C GLY A 192 26.54 -5.85 -18.25
N PRO A 193 27.61 -6.64 -18.05
CA PRO A 193 27.55 -7.80 -17.17
C PRO A 193 27.20 -7.44 -15.71
N GLN A 194 27.67 -6.30 -15.21
CA GLN A 194 27.39 -5.84 -13.85
C GLN A 194 25.98 -5.23 -13.74
N GLU A 195 25.57 -4.42 -14.72
CA GLU A 195 24.22 -3.87 -14.82
C GLU A 195 23.16 -4.97 -14.85
N LEU A 196 23.43 -6.05 -15.58
CA LEU A 196 22.55 -7.21 -15.66
C LEU A 196 22.33 -7.85 -14.28
N TRP A 197 23.38 -8.03 -13.47
CA TRP A 197 23.23 -8.59 -12.12
C TRP A 197 22.40 -7.70 -11.20
N VAL A 198 22.55 -6.37 -11.32
CA VAL A 198 21.74 -5.41 -10.57
C VAL A 198 20.27 -5.51 -10.99
N LEU A 199 19.98 -5.51 -12.30
CA LEU A 199 18.62 -5.67 -12.84
C LEU A 199 17.97 -7.00 -12.39
N ILE A 200 18.71 -8.11 -12.49
CA ILE A 200 18.26 -9.43 -12.04
C ILE A 200 17.95 -9.39 -10.55
N GLY A 201 18.84 -8.80 -9.74
CA GLY A 201 18.64 -8.65 -8.30
C GLY A 201 17.33 -7.92 -7.98
N PHE A 202 17.13 -6.72 -8.53
CA PHE A 202 15.90 -5.96 -8.34
C PHE A 202 14.67 -6.72 -8.84
N GLY A 203 14.77 -7.39 -9.99
CA GLY A 203 13.70 -8.24 -10.54
C GLY A 203 13.31 -9.38 -9.60
N PHE A 204 14.27 -10.08 -9.01
CA PHE A 204 14.02 -11.15 -8.05
C PHE A 204 13.34 -10.64 -6.77
N VAL A 205 13.81 -9.54 -6.20
CA VAL A 205 13.18 -9.01 -4.98
C VAL A 205 11.77 -8.50 -5.31
N PHE A 206 11.55 -7.89 -6.48
CA PHE A 206 10.21 -7.50 -6.93
C PHE A 206 9.28 -8.70 -7.06
N LEU A 207 9.78 -9.81 -7.62
CA LEU A 207 9.05 -11.07 -7.76
C LEU A 207 8.63 -11.65 -6.40
N ILE A 208 9.47 -11.54 -5.38
CA ILE A 208 9.10 -11.94 -3.99
C ILE A 208 7.87 -11.16 -3.53
N GLY A 209 7.77 -9.87 -3.85
CA GLY A 209 6.59 -9.05 -3.58
C GLY A 209 5.33 -9.57 -4.28
N ILE A 210 5.44 -9.96 -5.56
CA ILE A 210 4.32 -10.57 -6.32
C ILE A 210 3.88 -11.88 -5.66
N ILE A 211 4.81 -12.77 -5.36
CA ILE A 211 4.51 -14.07 -4.75
C ILE A 211 3.82 -13.88 -3.40
N ALA A 212 4.32 -12.97 -2.56
CA ALA A 212 3.69 -12.67 -1.28
C ALA A 212 2.25 -12.16 -1.46
N MET A 213 2.02 -11.28 -2.42
CA MET A 213 0.68 -10.79 -2.75
C MET A 213 -0.25 -11.95 -3.18
N ASP A 214 0.19 -12.80 -4.11
CA ASP A 214 -0.59 -13.92 -4.64
C ASP A 214 -0.90 -14.96 -3.57
N VAL A 215 0.05 -15.26 -2.66
CA VAL A 215 -0.19 -16.09 -1.48
C VAL A 215 -1.33 -15.50 -0.64
N GLY A 216 -1.34 -14.17 -0.44
CA GLY A 216 -2.43 -13.47 0.22
C GLY A 216 -3.79 -13.67 -0.49
N VAL A 217 -3.81 -13.59 -1.82
CA VAL A 217 -5.03 -13.84 -2.63
C VAL A 217 -5.51 -15.28 -2.46
N LEU A 218 -4.61 -16.27 -2.54
CA LEU A 218 -4.92 -17.69 -2.40
C LEU A 218 -5.45 -18.01 -0.99
N MET A 219 -4.81 -17.49 0.05
CA MET A 219 -5.27 -17.65 1.43
C MET A 219 -6.67 -17.06 1.62
N ARG A 220 -6.96 -15.88 1.04
CA ARG A 220 -8.30 -15.28 1.09
C ARG A 220 -9.33 -16.13 0.37
N ARG A 221 -8.96 -16.75 -0.74
CA ARG A 221 -9.83 -17.68 -1.47
C ARG A 221 -10.12 -18.93 -0.63
N SER A 222 -9.13 -19.47 0.07
CA SER A 222 -9.32 -20.60 0.99
C SER A 222 -10.24 -20.24 2.17
N LEU A 223 -10.07 -19.08 2.80
CA LEU A 223 -10.95 -18.60 3.88
C LEU A 223 -12.39 -18.40 3.41
N SER A 224 -12.59 -17.88 2.20
CA SER A 224 -13.91 -17.74 1.60
C SER A 224 -14.56 -19.11 1.35
N LYS A 225 -13.80 -20.11 0.91
CA LYS A 225 -14.30 -21.48 0.71
C LYS A 225 -14.69 -22.19 2.00
N SER A 226 -14.01 -21.93 3.13
CA SER A 226 -14.38 -22.55 4.41
C SER A 226 -15.68 -21.98 5.02
N LEU A 227 -16.21 -20.90 4.46
CA LEU A 227 -17.47 -20.27 4.87
C LEU A 227 -18.67 -20.62 3.97
N ALA A 228 -18.42 -21.35 2.89
CA ALA A 228 -19.43 -21.86 1.95
C ALA A 228 -19.76 -23.30 2.30
#